data_AF-A0A221SSX4-F1
#
_entry.id   AF-A0A221SSX4-F1
#
_cell.length_a   1.000
_cell.length_b   1.000
_cell.length_c   1.000
_cell.angle_alpha   90.00
_cell.angle_beta   90.00
_cell.angle_gamma   90.00
#
_symmetry.space_group_name_H-M   'P 1'
#
loop_
_entity.id
_entity.type
_entity.pdbx_description
1 polymer ?
#
loop_
_entity_poly.entity_id
_entity_poly.type
_entity_poly.pdbx_seq_one_letter_code
_entity_poly.pdbx_strand_id
1 'polypeptide(L)'
;MPQRLPAVPLLTALTVLLAACTPPAATPPPAGTLSPQAVEADVLNPATWPSLEEGEAPAPDIGIDPGVFQGRPGTDTTESAALTAQASATEGDDPFLTYLTCRNEPSGPYLRLQTDPGRTGPVNFVQGTATLPAVQATPTAFPYVYLGGQPQAGVAADAGVYVNYDGSWIPFIAVAGPGGTRNLPRDTTSVPGKTFVYRLDGAQDVQLRLSIRNDHELRLDITAGNWVQYELKGTALTRVGSVGPGTRTVVHPLATGWKASGEHQVYKVMTTIAFPGKGNFRYLTQNYDFLGAAWQDLTTGRLAPLDAAGQPTGEDWQIPFTKARLYSACAAPHDVVTPTKTALLPRASAQIHLRRPASTHFPGGTTFQLTTRPHQTERAEVSLQNTGPAPALVHYQVTPLGRDQTIKTLTGTLESAEQTSVPFHAICPATPGTTPHTFDVLYAQGETVQGSNATSTTPETITTPSALPGAHPGDLLYHAQPVTVTLTCTEK
;
A
#
# COMPACT_ATOMS: atom_id res chain seq x y z
N MET A 1 -2.44 26.64 -95.60
CA MET A 1 -2.96 25.50 -94.81
C MET A 1 -1.90 25.09 -93.81
N PRO A 2 -2.21 24.80 -92.53
CA PRO A 2 -3.14 25.52 -91.65
C PRO A 2 -2.56 25.80 -90.22
N GLN A 3 -3.15 26.80 -89.54
CA GLN A 3 -3.53 26.84 -88.11
C GLN A 3 -2.43 26.79 -87.01
N ARG A 4 -2.43 27.59 -85.92
CA ARG A 4 -3.47 28.30 -85.14
C ARG A 4 -2.83 29.41 -84.27
N LEU A 5 -3.51 30.55 -84.12
CA LEU A 5 -3.45 31.53 -83.00
C LEU A 5 -4.28 30.99 -81.78
N PRO A 6 -4.45 31.65 -80.59
CA PRO A 6 -4.13 33.04 -80.14
C PRO A 6 -3.66 33.26 -78.66
N ALA A 7 -3.32 34.52 -78.36
CA ALA A 7 -3.59 35.41 -77.18
C ALA A 7 -3.62 34.96 -75.68
N VAL A 8 -2.77 35.61 -74.85
CA VAL A 8 -3.03 36.56 -73.70
C VAL A 8 -4.18 36.23 -72.71
N PRO A 9 -4.04 36.32 -71.34
CA PRO A 9 -3.76 37.54 -70.54
C PRO A 9 -2.91 37.33 -69.24
N LEU A 10 -2.22 38.30 -68.61
CA LEU A 10 -2.57 39.55 -67.90
C LEU A 10 -3.67 39.41 -66.80
N LEU A 11 -3.29 39.50 -65.52
CA LEU A 11 -3.96 40.26 -64.42
C LEU A 11 -3.22 39.96 -63.09
N THR A 12 -2.48 40.89 -62.48
CA THR A 12 -2.86 41.92 -61.47
C THR A 12 -3.69 41.45 -60.27
N ALA A 13 -3.15 41.77 -59.07
CA ALA A 13 -3.75 42.09 -57.76
C ALA A 13 -2.94 41.37 -56.66
N LEU A 14 -2.59 41.91 -55.49
CA LEU A 14 -3.16 43.01 -54.71
C LEU A 14 -2.16 43.41 -53.59
N THR A 15 -1.87 44.71 -53.49
CA THR A 15 -1.77 45.56 -52.28
C THR A 15 -1.35 44.96 -50.91
N VAL A 16 -0.32 45.53 -50.27
CA VAL A 16 -0.41 46.08 -48.88
C VAL A 16 0.61 47.23 -48.71
N LEU A 17 0.10 48.43 -48.40
CA LEU A 17 0.84 49.58 -47.87
C LEU A 17 0.22 49.92 -46.50
N LEU A 18 1.08 50.15 -45.49
CA LEU A 18 0.92 50.93 -44.24
C LEU A 18 -0.30 50.72 -43.32
N ALA A 19 -0.03 50.46 -42.02
CA ALA A 19 -0.33 51.40 -40.92
C ALA A 19 0.05 50.79 -39.55
N ALA A 20 0.57 51.65 -38.68
CA ALA A 20 0.90 51.36 -37.29
C ALA A 20 -0.35 51.02 -36.45
N CYS A 21 -0.23 50.04 -35.55
CA CYS A 21 -1.07 49.89 -34.37
C CYS A 21 -0.25 49.17 -33.28
N THR A 22 0.07 49.90 -32.22
CA THR A 22 0.56 49.39 -30.93
C THR A 22 -0.44 48.38 -30.34
N PRO A 23 -0.02 47.18 -29.91
CA PRO A 23 -0.86 46.32 -29.10
C PRO A 23 -0.99 46.86 -27.66
N PRO A 24 -2.15 46.70 -27.02
CA PRO A 24 -2.44 47.23 -25.70
C PRO A 24 -1.66 46.49 -24.60
N ALA A 25 -1.35 47.22 -23.52
CA ALA A 25 -0.80 46.65 -22.29
C ALA A 25 -1.73 45.56 -21.75
N ALA A 26 -1.25 44.31 -21.74
CA ALA A 26 -1.93 43.22 -21.06
C ALA A 26 -1.89 43.48 -19.56
N THR A 27 -3.06 43.79 -18.99
CA THR A 27 -3.26 43.83 -17.54
C THR A 27 -3.20 42.38 -17.03
N PRO A 28 -2.34 42.04 -16.05
CA PRO A 28 -2.39 40.72 -15.44
C PRO A 28 -3.74 40.55 -14.69
N PRO A 29 -4.32 39.34 -14.67
CA PRO A 29 -5.57 39.08 -13.98
C PRO A 29 -5.39 39.29 -12.46
N PRO A 30 -6.47 39.62 -11.73
CA PRO A 30 -6.38 39.88 -10.29
C PRO A 30 -5.96 38.62 -9.54
N ALA A 31 -5.09 38.80 -8.55
CA ALA A 31 -4.65 37.77 -7.62
C ALA A 31 -5.86 37.12 -6.93
N GLY A 32 -6.14 35.87 -7.28
CA GLY A 32 -7.07 35.03 -6.55
C GLY A 32 -6.46 34.72 -5.18
N THR A 33 -7.00 35.34 -4.14
CA THR A 33 -6.72 35.00 -2.75
C THR A 33 -7.43 33.70 -2.44
N LEU A 34 -6.69 32.60 -2.28
CA LEU A 34 -7.23 31.36 -1.72
C LEU A 34 -6.88 31.35 -0.23
N SER A 35 -7.92 31.55 0.59
CA SER A 35 -7.84 31.37 2.03
C SER A 35 -7.60 29.88 2.34
N PRO A 36 -6.85 29.54 3.40
CA PRO A 36 -6.68 28.16 3.82
C PRO A 36 -8.05 27.57 4.20
N GLN A 37 -8.51 26.58 3.45
CA GLN A 37 -9.66 25.78 3.88
C GLN A 37 -9.19 24.69 4.83
N ALA A 38 -9.98 24.54 5.90
CA ALA A 38 -9.79 23.56 6.96
C ALA A 38 -9.85 22.13 6.42
N VAL A 39 -9.09 21.25 7.07
CA VAL A 39 -9.15 19.79 6.95
C VAL A 39 -10.61 19.34 6.85
N GLU A 40 -10.99 18.75 5.72
CA GLU A 40 -12.37 18.29 5.48
C GLU A 40 -12.79 17.26 6.53
N ALA A 41 -13.95 17.51 7.13
CA ALA A 41 -14.56 16.70 8.18
C ALA A 41 -15.08 15.33 7.70
N ASP A 42 -14.88 14.96 6.44
CA ASP A 42 -15.55 13.81 5.81
C ASP A 42 -14.93 12.44 6.18
N VAL A 43 -13.69 12.40 6.66
CA VAL A 43 -13.09 11.18 7.24
C VAL A 43 -13.77 10.78 8.57
N LEU A 44 -14.48 11.72 9.21
CA LEU A 44 -15.20 11.51 10.47
C LEU A 44 -16.68 11.16 10.28
N ASN A 45 -17.19 11.07 9.04
CA ASN A 45 -18.59 10.72 8.79
C ASN A 45 -18.76 9.18 8.78
N PRO A 46 -19.38 8.55 9.80
CA PRO A 46 -19.50 7.10 9.87
C PRO A 46 -20.37 6.49 8.76
N ALA A 47 -21.17 7.32 8.06
CA ALA A 47 -22.05 6.85 7.00
C ALA A 47 -21.32 6.49 5.70
N THR A 48 -20.06 6.90 5.52
CA THR A 48 -19.24 6.61 4.33
C THR A 48 -18.26 5.47 4.53
N TRP A 49 -18.19 4.92 5.75
CA TRP A 49 -17.27 3.84 6.08
C TRP A 49 -17.78 2.51 5.52
N PRO A 50 -16.90 1.62 4.99
CA PRO A 50 -17.31 0.31 4.53
C PRO A 50 -17.98 -0.47 5.67
N SER A 51 -19.07 -1.17 5.38
CA SER A 51 -19.76 -1.99 6.37
C SER A 51 -18.95 -3.25 6.62
N LEU A 52 -18.07 -3.16 7.61
CA LEU A 52 -17.31 -4.28 8.10
C LEU A 52 -18.18 -5.33 8.81
N GLU A 53 -19.50 -5.14 8.87
CA GLU A 53 -20.42 -6.08 9.51
C GLU A 53 -20.36 -7.47 8.88
N GLU A 54 -20.09 -7.54 7.56
CA GLU A 54 -20.19 -8.77 6.77
C GLU A 54 -19.14 -8.94 5.65
N GLY A 55 -17.87 -8.56 5.85
CA GLY A 55 -16.81 -8.92 4.87
C GLY A 55 -16.51 -7.89 3.80
N GLU A 56 -16.93 -6.64 3.98
CA GLU A 56 -16.59 -5.55 3.05
C GLU A 56 -15.19 -4.95 3.29
N ALA A 57 -14.44 -5.50 4.25
CA ALA A 57 -13.06 -5.11 4.46
C ALA A 57 -12.25 -5.35 3.17
N PRO A 58 -11.43 -4.39 2.71
CA PRO A 58 -10.63 -4.55 1.50
C PRO A 58 -9.79 -5.82 1.57
N ALA A 59 -10.00 -6.76 0.65
CA ALA A 59 -9.16 -7.95 0.61
C ALA A 59 -7.70 -7.52 0.36
N PRO A 60 -6.73 -7.96 1.18
CA PRO A 60 -5.33 -7.65 0.94
C PRO A 60 -4.91 -8.27 -0.40
N ASP A 61 -4.55 -7.45 -1.37
CA ASP A 61 -3.90 -7.83 -2.64
C ASP A 61 -2.39 -8.01 -2.41
N ILE A 62 -2.04 -8.92 -1.51
CA ILE A 62 -0.64 -9.24 -1.22
C ILE A 62 -0.30 -10.54 -1.94
N GLY A 63 0.45 -10.44 -3.03
CA GLY A 63 0.71 -11.58 -3.92
C GLY A 63 1.60 -12.66 -3.30
N ILE A 64 1.71 -13.77 -4.01
CA ILE A 64 2.84 -14.70 -3.88
C ILE A 64 4.00 -14.15 -4.71
N ASP A 65 5.24 -14.31 -4.23
CA ASP A 65 6.40 -13.84 -4.98
C ASP A 65 6.43 -14.47 -6.39
N PRO A 66 6.42 -13.68 -7.48
CA PRO A 66 6.26 -14.19 -8.84
C PRO A 66 7.40 -15.10 -9.31
N GLY A 67 8.55 -15.05 -8.62
CA GLY A 67 9.71 -15.90 -8.88
C GLY A 67 9.58 -17.33 -8.33
N VAL A 68 8.64 -17.61 -7.40
CA VAL A 68 8.60 -18.86 -6.64
C VAL A 68 8.38 -20.09 -7.51
N PHE A 69 7.48 -19.99 -8.50
CA PHE A 69 7.24 -21.07 -9.45
C PHE A 69 8.24 -21.11 -10.61
N GLN A 70 9.08 -20.08 -10.73
CA GLN A 70 10.09 -19.95 -11.79
C GLN A 70 11.47 -20.44 -11.35
N GLY A 71 11.61 -20.95 -10.12
CA GLY A 71 12.90 -21.37 -9.56
C GLY A 71 13.91 -20.24 -9.42
N ARG A 72 13.45 -18.98 -9.47
CA ARG A 72 14.30 -17.80 -9.27
C ARG A 72 14.49 -17.59 -7.76
N PRO A 73 15.65 -17.11 -7.30
CA PRO A 73 15.78 -16.65 -5.91
C PRO A 73 14.70 -15.61 -5.58
N GLY A 74 14.23 -15.58 -4.33
CA GLY A 74 13.28 -14.57 -3.86
C GLY A 74 13.76 -13.15 -4.18
N THR A 75 12.83 -12.22 -4.38
CA THR A 75 13.11 -10.87 -4.84
C THR A 75 13.81 -10.06 -3.75
N ASP A 76 15.12 -10.21 -3.66
CA ASP A 76 16.04 -9.30 -3.00
C ASP A 76 16.20 -8.07 -3.91
N THR A 77 15.21 -7.17 -3.92
CA THR A 77 15.28 -5.94 -4.74
C THR A 77 16.15 -4.89 -4.06
N THR A 78 17.42 -4.81 -4.48
CA THR A 78 18.29 -3.63 -4.70
C THR A 78 18.39 -2.46 -3.70
N GLU A 79 17.47 -2.26 -2.75
CA GLU A 79 17.66 -1.37 -1.59
C GLU A 79 18.26 -2.14 -0.39
N SER A 80 18.08 -3.47 -0.33
CA SER A 80 18.73 -4.33 0.68
C SER A 80 20.25 -4.25 0.59
N ALA A 81 20.84 -4.26 -0.61
CA ALA A 81 22.30 -4.19 -0.77
C ALA A 81 22.92 -2.91 -0.17
N ALA A 82 22.17 -1.80 -0.12
CA ALA A 82 22.62 -0.54 0.49
C ALA A 82 22.49 -0.56 2.03
N LEU A 83 21.47 -1.22 2.57
CA LEU A 83 21.31 -1.42 4.02
C LEU A 83 22.25 -2.49 4.58
N THR A 84 22.54 -3.55 3.81
CA THR A 84 23.56 -4.56 4.15
C THR A 84 24.95 -3.94 4.21
N ALA A 85 25.24 -2.94 3.37
CA ALA A 85 26.52 -2.21 3.41
C ALA A 85 26.69 -1.34 4.68
N GLN A 86 25.59 -0.83 5.27
CA GLN A 86 25.64 -0.14 6.56
C GLN A 86 25.68 -1.09 7.77
N ALA A 87 25.05 -2.27 7.67
CA ALA A 87 25.11 -3.29 8.71
C ALA A 87 26.46 -4.04 8.76
N SER A 88 27.23 -4.05 7.67
CA SER A 88 28.53 -4.72 7.57
C SER A 88 29.68 -3.98 8.30
N ALA A 89 29.43 -2.78 8.84
CA ALA A 89 30.46 -1.99 9.52
C ALA A 89 30.54 -2.25 11.05
N THR A 90 29.66 -3.09 11.60
CA THR A 90 29.69 -3.49 13.01
C THR A 90 29.76 -5.01 13.10
N GLU A 91 30.98 -5.53 13.12
CA GLU A 91 31.29 -6.94 13.36
C GLU A 91 30.80 -7.40 14.74
N GLY A 92 29.97 -8.44 14.73
CA GLY A 92 29.63 -9.24 15.90
C GLY A 92 28.41 -10.11 15.57
N ASP A 93 28.64 -11.38 15.22
CA ASP A 93 27.68 -12.50 15.17
C ASP A 93 26.21 -12.14 15.43
N ASP A 94 25.50 -11.57 14.45
CA ASP A 94 24.12 -11.12 14.67
C ASP A 94 23.10 -12.17 14.15
N PRO A 95 22.42 -12.93 15.03
CA PRO A 95 21.48 -13.99 14.65
C PRO A 95 20.15 -13.48 14.05
N PHE A 96 20.04 -12.20 13.65
CA PHE A 96 18.78 -11.54 13.33
C PHE A 96 18.33 -11.56 11.87
N LEU A 97 19.11 -12.11 10.93
CA LEU A 97 18.74 -12.11 9.50
C LEU A 97 17.85 -13.31 9.13
N THR A 98 16.64 -13.36 9.69
CA THR A 98 15.54 -14.19 9.14
C THR A 98 14.61 -13.39 8.25
N TYR A 99 14.62 -12.05 8.30
CA TYR A 99 13.71 -11.20 7.53
C TYR A 99 14.50 -10.26 6.61
N LEU A 100 14.11 -10.23 5.34
CA LEU A 100 14.61 -9.29 4.34
C LEU A 100 13.66 -8.09 4.22
N THR A 101 14.21 -6.95 3.80
CA THR A 101 13.42 -5.80 3.34
C THR A 101 12.77 -6.16 2.00
N CYS A 102 11.44 -6.08 1.92
CA CYS A 102 10.72 -6.60 0.77
C CYS A 102 10.08 -5.53 -0.11
N ARG A 103 9.61 -5.97 -1.27
CA ARG A 103 8.90 -5.12 -2.23
C ARG A 103 7.71 -4.44 -1.55
N ASN A 104 7.43 -3.20 -1.95
CA ASN A 104 6.20 -2.55 -1.56
C ASN A 104 5.03 -3.35 -2.15
N GLU A 105 4.27 -4.01 -1.29
CA GLU A 105 2.99 -4.61 -1.64
C GLU A 105 1.92 -3.52 -1.74
N PRO A 106 0.99 -3.57 -2.69
CA PRO A 106 0.03 -2.49 -2.92
C PRO A 106 -0.99 -2.30 -1.77
N SER A 107 -1.10 -3.27 -0.86
CA SER A 107 -2.17 -3.31 0.13
C SER A 107 -1.83 -2.75 1.50
N GLY A 108 -0.54 -2.60 1.84
CA GLY A 108 -0.15 -2.09 3.17
C GLY A 108 1.11 -2.74 3.74
N PRO A 109 1.57 -2.30 4.93
CA PRO A 109 2.73 -2.86 5.60
C PRO A 109 2.43 -4.24 6.17
N TYR A 110 3.41 -5.12 6.09
CA TYR A 110 3.23 -6.53 6.39
C TYR A 110 4.48 -7.19 6.97
N LEU A 111 4.25 -8.32 7.63
CA LEU A 111 5.19 -9.41 7.83
C LEU A 111 4.70 -10.61 7.01
N ARG A 112 5.56 -11.19 6.16
CA ARG A 112 5.27 -12.37 5.34
C ARG A 112 6.31 -13.47 5.54
N LEU A 113 5.86 -14.69 5.73
CA LEU A 113 6.66 -15.90 5.56
C LEU A 113 6.09 -16.70 4.40
N GLN A 114 6.90 -17.11 3.44
CA GLN A 114 6.44 -17.86 2.27
C GLN A 114 7.24 -19.16 2.10
N THR A 115 6.56 -20.28 1.90
CA THR A 115 7.21 -21.60 1.70
C THR A 115 7.83 -21.75 0.32
N ASP A 116 8.93 -22.50 0.23
CA ASP A 116 9.50 -22.96 -1.03
C ASP A 116 8.84 -24.30 -1.44
N PRO A 117 8.03 -24.32 -2.51
CA PRO A 117 7.29 -25.50 -2.92
C PRO A 117 8.20 -26.65 -3.36
N GLY A 118 9.42 -26.36 -3.82
CA GLY A 118 10.43 -27.35 -4.17
C GLY A 118 11.04 -28.05 -2.95
N ARG A 119 10.94 -27.44 -1.76
CA ARG A 119 11.49 -27.97 -0.50
C ARG A 119 10.43 -28.51 0.44
N THR A 120 9.19 -28.02 0.36
CA THR A 120 8.05 -28.58 1.11
C THR A 120 7.43 -29.78 0.40
N GLY A 121 7.61 -29.87 -0.93
CA GLY A 121 6.94 -30.88 -1.75
C GLY A 121 5.44 -30.62 -1.90
N PRO A 122 4.67 -31.58 -2.41
CA PRO A 122 3.21 -31.48 -2.49
C PRO A 122 2.62 -31.42 -1.09
N VAL A 123 1.94 -30.33 -0.77
CA VAL A 123 1.27 -30.07 0.51
C VAL A 123 -0.13 -29.55 0.22
N ASN A 124 -1.10 -29.82 1.09
CA ASN A 124 -2.49 -29.41 0.92
C ASN A 124 -3.08 -28.72 2.17
N PHE A 125 -2.24 -28.40 3.16
CA PHE A 125 -2.62 -27.50 4.23
C PHE A 125 -1.44 -26.66 4.74
N VAL A 126 -1.78 -25.54 5.37
CA VAL A 126 -0.92 -24.73 6.24
C VAL A 126 -1.68 -24.42 7.52
N GLN A 127 -0.99 -24.37 8.65
CA GLN A 127 -1.58 -24.01 9.93
C GLN A 127 -0.60 -23.26 10.84
N GLY A 128 -1.16 -22.63 11.86
CA GLY A 128 -0.42 -21.93 12.89
C GLY A 128 -1.33 -21.47 14.01
N THR A 129 -0.73 -21.12 15.15
CA THR A 129 -1.41 -20.41 16.22
C THR A 129 -1.08 -18.93 16.12
N ALA A 130 -2.09 -18.10 15.99
CA ALA A 130 -2.01 -16.65 15.92
C ALA A 130 -2.45 -16.02 17.24
N THR A 131 -1.62 -15.15 17.81
CA THR A 131 -2.03 -14.24 18.89
C THR A 131 -2.73 -13.05 18.28
N LEU A 132 -4.02 -12.89 18.57
CA LEU A 132 -4.82 -11.76 18.15
C LEU A 132 -4.73 -10.65 19.20
N PRO A 133 -4.15 -9.48 18.91
CA PRO A 133 -4.13 -8.40 19.88
C PRO A 133 -5.50 -7.71 20.01
N ALA A 134 -5.66 -6.96 21.09
CA ALA A 134 -6.80 -6.07 21.28
C ALA A 134 -6.56 -4.77 20.50
N VAL A 135 -7.11 -4.68 19.30
CA VAL A 135 -7.02 -3.53 18.39
C VAL A 135 -8.36 -3.29 17.71
N GLN A 136 -8.54 -2.13 17.10
CA GLN A 136 -9.73 -1.77 16.32
C GLN A 136 -9.31 -1.44 14.90
N ALA A 137 -10.19 -1.69 13.93
CA ALA A 137 -10.01 -1.13 12.60
C ALA A 137 -10.33 0.37 12.62
N THR A 138 -9.73 1.10 11.68
CA THR A 138 -10.14 2.47 11.35
C THR A 138 -10.78 2.45 9.96
N PRO A 139 -11.44 3.54 9.53
CA PRO A 139 -12.07 3.62 8.21
C PRO A 139 -11.11 3.39 7.04
N THR A 140 -9.81 3.50 7.30
CA THR A 140 -8.75 3.47 6.31
C THR A 140 -7.69 2.43 6.62
N ALA A 141 -7.64 1.86 7.82
CA ALA A 141 -6.65 0.87 8.23
C ALA A 141 -7.34 -0.37 8.82
N PHE A 142 -7.16 -1.50 8.13
CA PHE A 142 -7.82 -2.76 8.46
C PHE A 142 -6.75 -3.81 8.82
N PRO A 143 -6.57 -4.17 10.10
CA PRO A 143 -5.63 -5.23 10.48
C PRO A 143 -6.10 -6.60 10.04
N TYR A 144 -5.16 -7.42 9.59
CA TYR A 144 -5.36 -8.82 9.25
C TYR A 144 -4.30 -9.71 9.87
N VAL A 145 -4.73 -10.91 10.25
CA VAL A 145 -3.87 -12.04 10.59
C VAL A 145 -4.38 -13.24 9.81
N TYR A 146 -3.60 -13.73 8.85
CA TYR A 146 -4.10 -14.73 7.92
C TYR A 146 -3.04 -15.69 7.39
N LEU A 147 -3.53 -16.84 6.93
CA LEU A 147 -2.82 -17.81 6.12
C LEU A 147 -3.21 -17.61 4.67
N GLY A 148 -2.33 -17.85 3.73
CA GLY A 148 -2.70 -17.80 2.32
C GLY A 148 -1.86 -18.73 1.49
N GLY A 149 -2.08 -18.70 0.20
CA GLY A 149 -1.26 -19.46 -0.72
C GLY A 149 -1.70 -19.32 -2.16
N GLN A 150 -1.01 -20.05 -3.03
CA GLN A 150 -1.34 -20.16 -4.43
C GLN A 150 -0.90 -21.53 -4.95
N PRO A 151 -1.75 -22.25 -5.71
CA PRO A 151 -1.37 -23.42 -6.46
C PRO A 151 -0.72 -22.99 -7.78
N GLN A 152 0.19 -23.80 -8.31
CA GLN A 152 0.93 -23.45 -9.53
C GLN A 152 0.01 -23.14 -10.72
N ALA A 153 -1.09 -23.88 -10.88
CA ALA A 153 -2.03 -23.73 -11.98
C ALA A 153 -3.29 -22.89 -11.63
N GLY A 154 -3.31 -22.21 -10.49
CA GLY A 154 -4.52 -21.51 -10.02
C GLY A 154 -4.27 -20.14 -9.40
N VAL A 155 -5.30 -19.66 -8.71
CA VAL A 155 -5.38 -18.30 -8.17
C VAL A 155 -4.99 -18.26 -6.69
N ALA A 156 -4.42 -17.13 -6.27
CA ALA A 156 -4.09 -16.90 -4.88
C ALA A 156 -5.34 -16.84 -4.00
N ALA A 157 -5.19 -17.23 -2.74
CA ALA A 157 -6.23 -17.10 -1.73
C ALA A 157 -5.64 -16.71 -0.38
N ASP A 158 -6.39 -15.90 0.35
CA ASP A 158 -6.08 -15.38 1.68
C ASP A 158 -7.21 -15.78 2.63
N ALA A 159 -6.87 -16.38 3.77
CA ALA A 159 -7.80 -17.01 4.69
C ALA A 159 -7.35 -16.81 6.14
N GLY A 160 -8.16 -16.10 6.93
CA GLY A 160 -7.82 -15.80 8.31
C GLY A 160 -8.87 -14.94 8.97
N VAL A 161 -8.42 -13.92 9.68
CA VAL A 161 -9.27 -12.97 10.39
C VAL A 161 -8.84 -11.54 10.12
N TYR A 162 -9.81 -10.63 10.13
CA TYR A 162 -9.58 -9.19 10.08
C TYR A 162 -10.36 -8.47 11.17
N VAL A 163 -9.92 -7.28 11.56
CA VAL A 163 -10.51 -6.54 12.68
C VAL A 163 -11.65 -5.65 12.20
N ASN A 164 -12.71 -5.56 12.99
CA ASN A 164 -13.84 -4.66 12.82
C ASN A 164 -13.67 -3.37 13.67
N TYR A 165 -14.49 -2.34 13.42
CA TYR A 165 -14.46 -1.09 14.19
C TYR A 165 -14.72 -1.28 15.69
N ASP A 166 -15.50 -2.29 16.08
CA ASP A 166 -15.76 -2.63 17.49
C ASP A 166 -14.61 -3.44 18.15
N GLY A 167 -13.55 -3.75 17.40
CA GLY A 167 -12.41 -4.54 17.84
C GLY A 167 -12.63 -6.05 17.81
N SER A 168 -13.78 -6.51 17.32
CA SER A 168 -13.99 -7.94 17.06
C SER A 168 -13.28 -8.38 15.79
N TRP A 169 -12.79 -9.61 15.77
CA TRP A 169 -12.11 -10.23 14.63
C TRP A 169 -13.09 -11.12 13.85
N ILE A 170 -13.16 -10.90 12.54
CA ILE A 170 -14.10 -11.54 11.62
C ILE A 170 -13.37 -12.57 10.74
N PRO A 171 -13.78 -13.85 10.77
CA PRO A 171 -13.27 -14.88 9.88
C PRO A 171 -13.58 -14.64 8.41
N PHE A 172 -12.61 -14.90 7.52
CA PHE A 172 -12.80 -14.81 6.07
C PHE A 172 -11.94 -15.79 5.27
N ILE A 173 -12.38 -16.10 4.05
CA ILE A 173 -11.58 -16.62 2.94
C ILE A 173 -11.85 -15.74 1.72
N ALA A 174 -10.81 -15.14 1.15
CA ALA A 174 -10.85 -14.39 -0.10
C ALA A 174 -10.06 -15.17 -1.17
N VAL A 175 -10.70 -15.47 -2.29
CA VAL A 175 -10.06 -16.09 -3.46
C VAL A 175 -10.00 -15.09 -4.59
N ALA A 176 -8.81 -14.86 -5.13
CA ALA A 176 -8.61 -13.91 -6.22
C ALA A 176 -9.43 -14.27 -7.47
N GLY A 177 -9.91 -13.25 -8.18
CA GLY A 177 -10.76 -13.42 -9.37
C GLY A 177 -12.25 -13.59 -9.01
N PRO A 178 -13.01 -14.44 -9.73
CA PRO A 178 -14.47 -14.54 -9.57
C PRO A 178 -14.91 -15.25 -8.28
N GLY A 179 -13.98 -15.76 -7.47
CA GLY A 179 -14.28 -16.46 -6.23
C GLY A 179 -14.85 -15.54 -5.14
N GLY A 180 -14.31 -14.32 -5.04
CA GLY A 180 -14.73 -13.31 -4.08
C GLY A 180 -14.34 -13.65 -2.64
N THR A 181 -14.98 -12.95 -1.69
CA THR A 181 -14.79 -13.16 -0.25
C THR A 181 -15.96 -13.95 0.33
N ARG A 182 -15.67 -14.89 1.24
CA ARG A 182 -16.65 -15.59 2.07
C ARG A 182 -16.28 -15.46 3.53
N ASN A 183 -17.29 -15.21 4.36
CA ASN A 183 -17.14 -15.23 5.82
C ASN A 183 -17.68 -16.54 6.39
N LEU A 184 -17.58 -16.67 7.71
CA LEU A 184 -18.23 -17.74 8.44
C LEU A 184 -19.74 -17.83 8.10
N PRO A 185 -20.28 -19.03 7.85
CA PRO A 185 -21.71 -19.21 7.61
C PRO A 185 -22.55 -18.65 8.76
N ARG A 186 -23.65 -17.98 8.41
CA ARG A 186 -24.65 -17.53 9.40
C ARG A 186 -25.34 -18.75 10.02
N ASP A 187 -25.61 -18.69 11.31
CA ASP A 187 -26.42 -19.67 12.02
C ASP A 187 -27.86 -19.21 12.07
N THR A 188 -28.70 -19.90 11.30
CA THR A 188 -30.14 -19.66 11.19
C THR A 188 -30.96 -20.81 11.78
N THR A 189 -30.30 -21.81 12.38
CA THR A 189 -30.94 -23.06 12.79
C THR A 189 -30.99 -23.21 14.30
N SER A 190 -30.09 -22.59 15.06
CA SER A 190 -30.05 -22.72 16.52
C SER A 190 -31.27 -22.12 17.21
N VAL A 191 -31.84 -21.03 16.69
CA VAL A 191 -33.07 -20.44 17.22
C VAL A 191 -33.98 -20.02 16.06
N PRO A 192 -35.22 -20.55 15.98
CA PRO A 192 -36.17 -20.19 14.93
C PRO A 192 -36.38 -18.68 14.81
N GLY A 193 -36.30 -18.16 13.59
CA GLY A 193 -36.52 -16.74 13.28
C GLY A 193 -35.36 -15.81 13.66
N LYS A 194 -34.24 -16.33 14.17
CA LYS A 194 -33.03 -15.56 14.46
C LYS A 194 -31.90 -15.93 13.53
N THR A 195 -31.02 -14.97 13.28
CA THR A 195 -29.78 -15.17 12.52
C THR A 195 -28.62 -14.73 13.39
N PHE A 196 -27.63 -15.59 13.53
CA PHE A 196 -26.42 -15.30 14.31
C PHE A 196 -25.17 -15.35 13.44
N VAL A 197 -24.21 -14.51 13.78
CA VAL A 197 -22.83 -14.57 13.28
C VAL A 197 -21.88 -14.73 14.46
N TYR A 198 -20.70 -15.27 14.20
CA TYR A 198 -19.71 -15.52 15.24
C TYR A 198 -18.39 -14.85 14.91
N ARG A 199 -17.85 -14.19 15.92
CA ARG A 199 -16.62 -13.41 15.85
C ARG A 199 -15.72 -13.76 17.03
N LEU A 200 -14.49 -13.26 17.00
CA LEU A 200 -13.51 -13.46 18.05
C LEU A 200 -13.25 -12.13 18.74
N ASP A 201 -13.08 -12.14 20.06
CA ASP A 201 -12.49 -11.00 20.76
C ASP A 201 -10.97 -10.96 20.49
N GLY A 202 -10.34 -9.79 20.63
CA GLY A 202 -8.89 -9.70 20.71
C GLY A 202 -8.34 -10.26 22.03
N ALA A 203 -7.03 -10.15 22.20
CA ALA A 203 -6.26 -10.67 23.35
C ALA A 203 -6.43 -12.19 23.59
N GLN A 204 -6.48 -12.98 22.51
CA GLN A 204 -6.51 -14.44 22.60
C GLN A 204 -5.67 -15.09 21.50
N ASP A 205 -5.25 -16.32 21.76
CA ASP A 205 -4.62 -17.18 20.76
C ASP A 205 -5.69 -17.97 20.00
N VAL A 206 -5.55 -18.02 18.67
CA VAL A 206 -6.41 -18.80 17.78
C VAL A 206 -5.59 -19.69 16.88
N GLN A 207 -5.98 -20.96 16.77
CA GLN A 207 -5.38 -21.86 15.81
C GLN A 207 -6.10 -21.70 14.47
N LEU A 208 -5.34 -21.38 13.42
CA LEU A 208 -5.81 -21.27 12.06
C LEU A 208 -5.26 -22.44 11.24
N ARG A 209 -6.11 -23.05 10.42
CA ARG A 209 -5.70 -24.07 9.44
C ARG A 209 -6.42 -23.82 8.12
N LEU A 210 -5.65 -23.47 7.09
CA LEU A 210 -6.10 -23.42 5.70
C LEU A 210 -5.79 -24.78 5.05
N SER A 211 -6.78 -25.44 4.48
CA SER A 211 -6.62 -26.78 3.92
C SER A 211 -7.50 -27.05 2.70
N ILE A 212 -7.10 -28.05 1.93
CA ILE A 212 -7.83 -28.52 0.74
C ILE A 212 -8.12 -30.00 0.94
N ARG A 213 -9.38 -30.30 1.20
CA ARG A 213 -9.86 -31.68 1.37
C ARG A 213 -10.46 -32.23 0.08
N ASN A 214 -11.11 -31.36 -0.68
CA ASN A 214 -11.67 -31.63 -2.00
C ASN A 214 -11.05 -30.70 -3.03
N ASP A 215 -10.91 -31.16 -4.27
CA ASP A 215 -10.45 -30.31 -5.36
C ASP A 215 -11.38 -29.09 -5.51
N HIS A 216 -10.76 -27.94 -5.78
CA HIS A 216 -11.41 -26.64 -5.95
C HIS A 216 -12.11 -26.08 -4.71
N GLU A 217 -11.90 -26.68 -3.53
CA GLU A 217 -12.45 -26.22 -2.25
C GLU A 217 -11.33 -25.78 -1.31
N LEU A 218 -11.45 -24.56 -0.78
CA LEU A 218 -10.63 -24.11 0.33
C LEU A 218 -11.43 -24.11 1.62
N ARG A 219 -10.80 -24.60 2.68
CA ARG A 219 -11.38 -24.68 4.02
C ARG A 219 -10.47 -23.96 5.01
N LEU A 220 -11.04 -23.05 5.78
CA LEU A 220 -10.39 -22.43 6.93
C LEU A 220 -11.07 -22.93 8.19
N ASP A 221 -10.33 -23.71 8.98
CA ASP A 221 -10.73 -24.08 10.34
C ASP A 221 -10.08 -23.10 11.33
N ILE A 222 -10.90 -22.56 12.22
CA ILE A 222 -10.47 -21.64 13.28
C ILE A 222 -10.87 -22.25 14.62
N THR A 223 -9.88 -22.59 15.44
CA THR A 223 -10.10 -23.07 16.81
C THR A 223 -9.71 -21.98 17.78
N ALA A 224 -10.64 -21.56 18.63
CA ALA A 224 -10.44 -20.48 19.60
C ALA A 224 -10.92 -20.88 20.98
N GLY A 225 -10.31 -20.28 22.01
CA GLY A 225 -10.73 -20.45 23.40
C GLY A 225 -12.07 -19.78 23.70
N ASN A 226 -12.41 -18.72 22.96
CA ASN A 226 -13.67 -18.00 23.15
C ASN A 226 -14.23 -17.44 21.84
N TRP A 227 -15.39 -17.94 21.44
CA TRP A 227 -16.22 -17.33 20.40
C TRP A 227 -17.26 -16.38 20.99
N VAL A 228 -17.57 -15.31 20.27
CA VAL A 228 -18.64 -14.38 20.60
C VAL A 228 -19.75 -14.48 19.57
N GLN A 229 -20.98 -14.61 20.04
CA GLN A 229 -22.18 -14.64 19.21
C GLN A 229 -22.78 -13.24 19.09
N TYR A 230 -23.16 -12.87 17.87
CA TYR A 230 -23.88 -11.65 17.55
C TYR A 230 -25.20 -12.02 16.86
N GLU A 231 -26.30 -11.40 17.28
CA GLU A 231 -27.60 -11.51 16.63
C GLU A 231 -27.72 -10.43 15.56
N LEU A 232 -28.02 -10.85 14.34
CA LEU A 232 -28.29 -9.96 13.21
C LEU A 232 -29.79 -9.63 13.19
N LYS A 233 -30.12 -8.33 13.31
CA LYS A 233 -31.49 -7.79 13.24
C LYS A 233 -31.56 -6.71 12.16
N GLY A 234 -32.06 -7.07 10.98
CA GLY A 234 -31.95 -6.20 9.81
C GLY A 234 -30.49 -6.10 9.39
N THR A 235 -29.92 -4.90 9.38
CA THR A 235 -28.47 -4.69 9.20
C THR A 235 -27.71 -4.66 10.52
N ALA A 236 -28.37 -4.42 11.66
CA ALA A 236 -27.68 -4.22 12.92
C ALA A 236 -27.19 -5.54 13.55
N LEU A 237 -25.93 -5.57 14.00
CA LEU A 237 -25.37 -6.66 14.80
C LEU A 237 -25.35 -6.30 16.29
N THR A 238 -25.98 -7.13 17.11
CA THR A 238 -25.97 -6.99 18.57
C THR A 238 -25.21 -8.13 19.21
N ARG A 239 -24.18 -7.83 20.00
CA ARG A 239 -23.47 -8.83 20.79
C ARG A 239 -24.42 -9.52 21.77
N VAL A 240 -24.54 -10.84 21.69
CA VAL A 240 -25.42 -11.65 22.56
C VAL A 240 -24.65 -12.16 23.76
N GLY A 241 -23.44 -12.68 23.53
CA GLY A 241 -22.62 -13.26 24.59
C GLY A 241 -21.50 -14.15 24.07
N SER A 242 -20.76 -14.73 25.01
CA SER A 242 -19.73 -15.74 24.74
C SER A 242 -20.38 -17.12 24.52
N VAL A 243 -19.80 -17.89 23.60
CA VAL A 243 -20.18 -19.27 23.26
C VAL A 243 -19.13 -20.27 23.75
N GLY A 244 -18.00 -19.79 24.28
CA GLY A 244 -16.90 -20.61 24.76
C GLY A 244 -16.01 -21.20 23.65
N PRO A 245 -15.21 -22.22 23.99
CA PRO A 245 -14.21 -22.77 23.09
C PRO A 245 -14.82 -23.61 21.98
N GLY A 246 -14.18 -23.62 20.81
CA GLY A 246 -14.59 -24.51 19.72
C GLY A 246 -13.93 -24.19 18.39
N THR A 247 -14.16 -25.08 17.42
CA THR A 247 -13.73 -24.92 16.04
C THR A 247 -14.89 -24.45 15.17
N ARG A 248 -14.66 -23.44 14.34
CA ARG A 248 -15.61 -23.00 13.32
C ARG A 248 -14.94 -22.98 11.95
N THR A 249 -15.72 -23.29 10.92
CA THR A 249 -15.20 -23.54 9.58
C THR A 249 -15.80 -22.58 8.56
N VAL A 250 -14.93 -21.95 7.77
CA VAL A 250 -15.31 -21.26 6.53
C VAL A 250 -14.98 -22.19 5.35
N VAL A 251 -15.91 -22.34 4.41
CA VAL A 251 -15.71 -23.13 3.19
C VAL A 251 -15.89 -22.25 1.97
N HIS A 252 -14.92 -22.30 1.07
CA HIS A 252 -14.93 -21.59 -0.19
C HIS A 252 -14.87 -22.58 -1.37
N PRO A 253 -16.01 -22.87 -2.04
CA PRO A 253 -16.11 -23.91 -3.06
C PRO A 253 -15.63 -23.49 -4.46
N LEU A 254 -15.19 -22.24 -4.63
CA LEU A 254 -14.75 -21.67 -5.92
C LEU A 254 -13.26 -21.32 -5.88
N ALA A 255 -12.41 -22.29 -5.56
CA ALA A 255 -10.95 -22.14 -5.50
C ALA A 255 -10.27 -22.79 -6.71
N THR A 256 -10.41 -22.18 -7.89
CA THR A 256 -9.87 -22.73 -9.15
C THR A 256 -8.38 -23.07 -9.04
N GLY A 257 -8.02 -24.29 -9.47
CA GLY A 257 -6.65 -24.80 -9.48
C GLY A 257 -6.14 -25.34 -8.13
N TRP A 258 -6.84 -25.12 -7.02
CA TRP A 258 -6.49 -25.74 -5.74
C TRP A 258 -6.84 -27.23 -5.76
N LYS A 259 -5.90 -28.10 -5.36
CA LYS A 259 -6.06 -29.55 -5.41
C LYS A 259 -5.74 -30.22 -4.08
N ALA A 260 -6.45 -31.30 -3.79
CA ALA A 260 -6.24 -32.07 -2.58
C ALA A 260 -4.94 -32.89 -2.62
N SER A 261 -4.39 -33.17 -3.81
CA SER A 261 -3.15 -33.95 -3.96
C SER A 261 -2.37 -33.63 -5.24
N GLY A 262 -1.10 -34.04 -5.28
CA GLY A 262 -0.28 -34.11 -6.49
C GLY A 262 0.25 -32.77 -7.03
N GLU A 263 -0.21 -31.63 -6.53
CA GLU A 263 0.22 -30.31 -6.98
C GLU A 263 1.14 -29.63 -5.95
N HIS A 264 2.19 -28.97 -6.46
CA HIS A 264 3.00 -28.08 -5.64
C HIS A 264 2.24 -26.80 -5.35
N GLN A 265 2.15 -26.46 -4.06
CA GLN A 265 1.45 -25.30 -3.57
C GLN A 265 2.40 -24.47 -2.75
N VAL A 266 2.25 -23.15 -2.86
CA VAL A 266 2.97 -22.20 -2.02
C VAL A 266 2.01 -21.74 -0.96
N TYR A 267 2.44 -21.78 0.29
CA TYR A 267 1.73 -21.17 1.40
C TYR A 267 2.47 -19.96 1.91
N LYS A 268 1.70 -18.99 2.42
CA LYS A 268 2.19 -17.82 3.13
C LYS A 268 1.49 -17.66 4.48
N VAL A 269 2.20 -17.05 5.41
CA VAL A 269 1.69 -16.60 6.71
C VAL A 269 1.89 -15.11 6.79
N MET A 270 0.85 -14.39 7.21
CA MET A 270 0.76 -12.93 7.06
C MET A 270 0.21 -12.25 8.31
N THR A 271 0.88 -11.18 8.71
CA THR A 271 0.35 -10.13 9.59
C THR A 271 0.45 -8.83 8.83
N THR A 272 -0.65 -8.09 8.67
CA THR A 272 -0.66 -6.86 7.85
C THR A 272 -1.71 -5.87 8.33
N ILE A 273 -1.58 -4.63 7.91
CA ILE A 273 -2.67 -3.65 7.90
C ILE A 273 -2.98 -3.37 6.42
N ALA A 274 -4.19 -3.68 5.97
CA ALA A 274 -4.62 -3.34 4.63
C ALA A 274 -5.25 -1.94 4.56
N PHE A 275 -5.07 -1.25 3.44
CA PHE A 275 -5.73 0.02 3.13
C PHE A 275 -6.70 -0.14 1.95
N PRO A 276 -7.79 0.65 1.90
CA PRO A 276 -8.68 0.70 0.74
C PRO A 276 -7.96 1.48 -0.38
N GLY A 277 -7.19 0.79 -1.21
CA GLY A 277 -6.47 1.39 -2.34
C GLY A 277 -5.22 0.61 -2.73
N LYS A 278 -4.65 0.92 -3.91
CA LYS A 278 -3.40 0.28 -4.42
C LYS A 278 -2.16 1.13 -4.18
N GLY A 279 -2.14 1.82 -3.04
CA GLY A 279 -1.18 2.86 -2.73
C GLY A 279 0.19 2.37 -2.28
N ASN A 280 1.19 3.24 -2.39
CA ASN A 280 2.48 2.98 -1.79
C ASN A 280 2.44 3.31 -0.29
N PHE A 281 2.05 2.31 0.50
CA PHE A 281 1.84 2.45 1.94
C PHE A 281 3.06 2.91 2.73
N ARG A 282 4.29 2.79 2.19
CA ARG A 282 5.50 3.30 2.87
C ARG A 282 5.41 4.79 3.17
N TYR A 283 4.52 5.47 2.45
CA TYR A 283 4.26 6.88 2.58
C TYR A 283 2.96 7.19 3.31
N LEU A 284 2.10 6.21 3.56
CA LEU A 284 0.86 6.44 4.29
C LEU A 284 1.16 6.80 5.74
N THR A 285 0.46 7.82 6.23
CA THR A 285 0.56 8.25 7.61
C THR A 285 -0.78 8.13 8.31
N GLN A 286 -0.81 7.48 9.48
CA GLN A 286 -1.93 7.44 10.40
C GLN A 286 -1.43 7.32 11.84
N ASN A 287 -2.22 7.77 12.80
CA ASN A 287 -1.98 7.47 14.21
C ASN A 287 -2.52 6.06 14.52
N TYR A 288 -1.78 5.04 14.11
CA TYR A 288 -2.23 3.66 14.22
C TYR A 288 -1.10 2.69 14.54
N ASP A 289 -1.29 1.93 15.61
CA ASP A 289 -0.35 0.93 16.09
C ASP A 289 -1.04 -0.45 16.14
N PHE A 290 -0.52 -1.40 15.38
CA PHE A 290 -0.91 -2.81 15.46
C PHE A 290 0.17 -3.60 16.18
N LEU A 291 -0.02 -3.73 17.49
CA LEU A 291 0.98 -4.29 18.40
C LEU A 291 0.54 -5.65 18.94
N GLY A 292 1.48 -6.59 18.98
CA GLY A 292 1.28 -7.87 19.67
C GLY A 292 0.76 -9.01 18.80
N ALA A 293 0.64 -8.82 17.49
CA ALA A 293 0.35 -9.92 16.58
C ALA A 293 1.57 -10.86 16.46
N ALA A 294 1.36 -12.13 16.78
CA ALA A 294 2.40 -13.15 16.77
C ALA A 294 1.86 -14.46 16.20
N TRP A 295 2.78 -15.27 15.70
CA TRP A 295 2.56 -16.59 15.15
C TRP A 295 3.49 -17.59 15.83
N GLN A 296 2.97 -18.77 16.10
CA GLN A 296 3.72 -19.92 16.60
C GLN A 296 3.20 -21.22 15.99
N ASP A 297 3.99 -22.29 16.15
CA ASP A 297 3.64 -23.64 15.69
C ASP A 297 3.28 -23.71 14.20
N LEU A 298 3.92 -22.87 13.38
CA LEU A 298 3.72 -22.82 11.93
C LEU A 298 4.16 -24.13 11.27
N THR A 299 3.21 -24.83 10.66
CA THR A 299 3.45 -26.06 9.90
C THR A 299 2.69 -26.07 8.57
N THR A 300 3.19 -26.85 7.63
CA THR A 300 2.47 -27.21 6.40
C THR A 300 2.55 -28.72 6.22
N GLY A 301 1.70 -29.31 5.39
CA GLY A 301 1.69 -30.76 5.26
C GLY A 301 0.63 -31.32 4.35
N ARG A 302 0.35 -32.61 4.54
CA ARG A 302 -0.74 -33.34 3.88
C ARG A 302 -1.74 -33.83 4.90
N LEU A 303 -3.01 -33.55 4.65
CA LEU A 303 -4.11 -34.14 5.39
C LEU A 303 -4.08 -35.66 5.28
N ALA A 304 -4.43 -36.35 6.36
CA ALA A 304 -4.66 -37.79 6.34
C ALA A 304 -5.76 -38.15 5.33
N PRO A 305 -5.61 -39.26 4.56
CA PRO A 305 -6.67 -39.75 3.68
C PRO A 305 -7.92 -40.12 4.47
N LEU A 306 -9.10 -39.97 3.86
CA LEU A 306 -10.36 -40.40 4.48
C LEU A 306 -10.71 -41.82 4.07
N ASP A 307 -11.33 -42.57 4.98
CA ASP A 307 -11.98 -43.84 4.67
C ASP A 307 -13.35 -43.63 4.00
N ALA A 308 -14.03 -44.73 3.69
CA ALA A 308 -15.37 -44.71 3.09
C ALA A 308 -16.44 -44.07 4.00
N ALA A 309 -16.19 -43.93 5.31
CA ALA A 309 -17.06 -43.27 6.28
C ALA A 309 -16.70 -41.78 6.48
N GLY A 310 -15.72 -41.26 5.73
CA GLY A 310 -15.25 -39.88 5.83
C GLY A 310 -14.35 -39.61 7.04
N GLN A 311 -13.83 -40.66 7.70
CA GLN A 311 -12.93 -40.55 8.84
C GLN A 311 -11.46 -40.60 8.39
N PRO A 312 -10.56 -39.82 9.02
CA PRO A 312 -9.13 -39.94 8.77
C PRO A 312 -8.59 -41.36 9.01
N THR A 313 -7.86 -41.91 8.05
CA THR A 313 -7.23 -43.25 8.12
C THR A 313 -5.84 -43.23 8.78
N GLY A 314 -5.43 -42.08 9.30
CA GLY A 314 -4.14 -41.87 9.96
C GLY A 314 -3.98 -40.43 10.44
N GLU A 315 -2.75 -40.05 10.74
CA GLU A 315 -2.41 -38.69 11.14
C GLU A 315 -2.00 -37.84 9.94
N ASP A 316 -2.24 -36.53 10.04
CA ASP A 316 -1.72 -35.56 9.08
C ASP A 316 -0.19 -35.64 9.06
N TRP A 317 0.40 -35.75 7.88
CA TRP A 317 1.84 -35.57 7.73
C TRP A 317 2.15 -34.09 7.78
N GLN A 318 3.00 -33.64 8.72
CA GLN A 318 3.30 -32.23 8.91
C GLN A 318 4.81 -31.97 8.92
N ILE A 319 5.19 -30.80 8.43
CA ILE A 319 6.55 -30.28 8.48
C ILE A 319 6.55 -28.84 9.00
N PRO A 320 7.44 -28.49 9.94
CA PRO A 320 7.50 -27.14 10.47
C PRO A 320 8.09 -26.15 9.46
N PHE A 321 7.66 -24.90 9.57
CA PHE A 321 8.33 -23.77 8.93
C PHE A 321 9.74 -23.66 9.50
N THR A 322 10.73 -23.72 8.63
CA THR A 322 12.15 -23.57 8.98
C THR A 322 12.83 -22.73 7.91
N LYS A 323 13.95 -22.07 8.23
CA LYS A 323 14.71 -21.27 7.25
C LYS A 323 15.03 -22.06 5.97
N ALA A 324 15.32 -23.35 6.11
CA ALA A 324 15.60 -24.24 4.98
C ALA A 324 14.39 -24.49 4.07
N ARG A 325 13.16 -24.25 4.52
CA ARG A 325 11.91 -24.50 3.76
C ARG A 325 11.21 -23.23 3.29
N LEU A 326 11.73 -22.06 3.63
CA LEU A 326 11.18 -20.79 3.15
C LEU A 326 11.79 -20.42 1.81
N TYR A 327 10.93 -19.88 0.94
CA TYR A 327 11.33 -19.20 -0.27
C TYR A 327 11.74 -17.76 0.03
N SER A 328 10.93 -17.09 0.86
CA SER A 328 11.17 -15.72 1.32
C SER A 328 10.60 -15.54 2.72
N ALA A 329 11.25 -14.67 3.48
CA ALA A 329 10.77 -14.13 4.74
C ALA A 329 11.01 -12.63 4.70
N CYS A 330 9.92 -11.89 4.82
CA CYS A 330 9.81 -10.53 4.36
C CYS A 330 9.12 -9.66 5.40
N ALA A 331 9.65 -8.47 5.61
CA ALA A 331 8.92 -7.40 6.27
C ALA A 331 8.87 -6.19 5.34
N ALA A 332 7.74 -5.50 5.35
CA ALA A 332 7.63 -4.14 4.85
C ALA A 332 8.64 -3.23 5.58
N PRO A 333 8.91 -2.00 5.07
CA PRO A 333 10.03 -1.17 5.51
C PRO A 333 10.17 -1.08 7.03
N HIS A 334 11.40 -1.15 7.52
CA HIS A 334 11.72 -1.28 8.94
C HIS A 334 11.24 -0.09 9.81
N ASP A 335 10.95 1.04 9.18
CA ASP A 335 10.38 2.23 9.81
C ASP A 335 8.85 2.19 9.96
N VAL A 336 8.18 1.20 9.36
CA VAL A 336 6.74 0.95 9.49
C VAL A 336 6.47 -0.39 10.17
N VAL A 337 7.30 -1.40 9.91
CA VAL A 337 7.19 -2.71 10.55
C VAL A 337 8.44 -2.99 11.36
N THR A 338 8.26 -3.15 12.67
CA THR A 338 9.31 -3.61 13.56
C THR A 338 9.09 -5.11 13.84
N PRO A 339 9.81 -6.01 13.16
CA PRO A 339 9.79 -7.41 13.54
C PRO A 339 10.35 -7.53 14.96
N THR A 340 9.61 -8.18 15.86
CA THR A 340 10.17 -8.47 17.18
C THR A 340 11.24 -9.52 17.00
N LYS A 341 12.41 -9.28 17.60
CA LYS A 341 13.56 -10.18 17.60
C LYS A 341 13.18 -11.58 18.07
N THR A 342 12.83 -12.47 17.15
CA THR A 342 12.67 -13.91 17.41
C THR A 342 13.81 -14.65 16.73
N ALA A 343 14.60 -15.39 17.51
CA ALA A 343 15.74 -16.14 16.98
C ALA A 343 15.33 -17.39 16.16
N LEU A 344 14.04 -17.74 16.11
CA LEU A 344 13.60 -19.09 15.73
C LEU A 344 12.24 -19.10 15.02
N LEU A 345 12.24 -19.42 13.72
CA LEU A 345 11.11 -20.14 13.13
C LEU A 345 10.92 -21.47 13.89
N PRO A 346 9.67 -21.93 14.13
CA PRO A 346 8.42 -21.52 13.50
C PRO A 346 7.67 -20.38 14.21
N ARG A 347 8.35 -19.52 14.99
CA ARG A 347 7.75 -18.36 15.66
C ARG A 347 8.09 -17.06 14.93
N ALA A 348 7.08 -16.22 14.75
CA ALA A 348 7.22 -14.95 14.06
C ALA A 348 6.29 -13.90 14.67
N SER A 349 6.76 -12.68 14.83
CA SER A 349 5.96 -11.60 15.40
C SER A 349 6.40 -10.27 14.84
N ALA A 350 5.44 -9.39 14.58
CA ALA A 350 5.69 -8.05 14.11
C ALA A 350 4.80 -7.05 14.84
N GLN A 351 5.36 -5.86 15.02
CA GLN A 351 4.62 -4.68 15.38
C GLN A 351 4.58 -3.80 14.13
N ILE A 352 3.39 -3.31 13.80
CA ILE A 352 3.22 -2.41 12.66
C ILE A 352 2.82 -1.05 13.23
N HIS A 353 3.70 -0.08 13.02
CA HIS A 353 3.52 1.30 13.43
C HIS A 353 3.35 2.14 12.18
N LEU A 354 2.13 2.64 11.95
CA LEU A 354 1.94 3.64 10.91
C LEU A 354 2.54 4.96 11.39
N ARG A 355 3.23 5.67 10.48
CA ARG A 355 3.82 6.97 10.80
C ARG A 355 2.69 7.95 11.09
N ARG A 356 2.83 8.84 12.06
CA ARG A 356 1.82 9.88 12.29
C ARG A 356 1.79 10.88 11.12
N PRO A 357 0.66 11.55 10.85
CA PRO A 357 0.57 12.58 9.83
C PRO A 357 1.67 13.62 9.97
N ALA A 358 2.37 13.88 8.88
CA ALA A 358 3.39 14.92 8.84
C ALA A 358 2.70 16.30 8.89
N SER A 359 3.27 17.23 9.65
CA SER A 359 2.95 18.65 9.50
C SER A 359 4.21 19.34 9.02
N THR A 360 4.31 19.53 7.71
CA THR A 360 5.43 20.26 7.12
C THR A 360 5.02 21.70 6.90
N HIS A 361 5.85 22.62 7.39
CA HIS A 361 5.74 24.03 7.09
C HIS A 361 6.79 24.40 6.05
N PHE A 362 6.31 24.84 4.90
CA PHE A 362 7.10 25.66 3.99
C PHE A 362 6.80 27.13 4.30
N PRO A 363 7.81 27.99 4.49
CA PRO A 363 7.58 29.41 4.53
C PRO A 363 6.98 29.85 3.18
N GLY A 364 5.68 30.16 3.16
CA GLY A 364 4.98 30.58 1.95
C GLY A 364 5.62 31.82 1.33
N GLY A 365 5.59 31.93 0.00
CA GLY A 365 6.06 33.13 -0.72
C GLY A 365 7.58 33.32 -0.73
N THR A 366 8.36 32.26 -0.52
CA THR A 366 9.83 32.34 -0.56
C THR A 366 10.28 32.84 -1.94
N THR A 367 10.80 34.07 -1.96
CA THR A 367 11.33 34.72 -3.16
C THR A 367 12.83 34.87 -3.03
N PHE A 368 13.57 34.38 -4.00
CA PHE A 368 15.02 34.58 -4.07
C PHE A 368 15.36 35.65 -5.10
N GLN A 369 16.32 36.49 -4.76
CA GLN A 369 16.96 37.43 -5.67
C GLN A 369 18.40 36.96 -5.85
N LEU A 370 18.72 36.40 -7.01
CA LEU A 370 20.05 35.88 -7.33
C LEU A 370 20.67 36.76 -8.40
N THR A 371 21.92 37.16 -8.20
CA THR A 371 22.67 37.96 -9.19
C THR A 371 23.96 37.26 -9.52
N THR A 372 24.23 37.02 -10.80
CA THR A 372 25.47 36.38 -11.24
C THR A 372 25.85 36.77 -12.67
N ARG A 373 26.94 36.20 -13.19
CA ARG A 373 27.41 36.43 -14.55
C ARG A 373 26.82 35.43 -15.56
N PRO A 374 26.75 35.78 -16.85
CA PRO A 374 26.41 34.82 -17.90
C PRO A 374 27.19 33.51 -17.78
N HIS A 375 26.50 32.38 -18.00
CA HIS A 375 27.03 31.02 -17.89
C HIS A 375 27.45 30.56 -16.49
N GLN A 376 27.25 31.36 -15.44
CA GLN A 376 27.49 30.93 -14.06
C GLN A 376 26.26 30.26 -13.45
N THR A 377 26.52 29.40 -12.47
CA THR A 377 25.48 28.70 -11.70
C THR A 377 25.46 29.25 -10.28
N GLU A 378 24.32 29.81 -9.89
CA GLU A 378 24.05 30.13 -8.49
C GLU A 378 23.35 28.98 -7.79
N ARG A 379 23.63 28.85 -6.49
CA ARG A 379 23.01 27.85 -5.63
C ARG A 379 22.25 28.58 -4.53
N ALA A 380 21.04 28.13 -4.28
CA ALA A 380 20.23 28.60 -3.17
C ALA A 380 19.50 27.43 -2.54
N GLU A 381 19.00 27.64 -1.33
CA GLU A 381 18.36 26.59 -0.54
C GLU A 381 16.99 27.05 -0.07
N VAL A 382 16.00 26.18 -0.21
CA VAL A 382 14.67 26.35 0.38
C VAL A 382 14.65 25.61 1.69
N SER A 383 14.30 26.30 2.77
CA SER A 383 14.10 25.66 4.06
C SER A 383 12.74 24.99 4.14
N LEU A 384 12.75 23.75 4.60
CA LEU A 384 11.57 22.97 4.96
C LEU A 384 11.66 22.63 6.43
N GLN A 385 10.59 22.88 7.19
CA GLN A 385 10.52 22.50 8.59
C GLN A 385 9.40 21.49 8.82
N ASN A 386 9.64 20.51 9.67
CA ASN A 386 8.57 19.69 10.23
C ASN A 386 8.04 20.38 11.50
N THR A 387 6.88 21.01 11.40
CA THR A 387 6.14 21.57 12.55
C THR A 387 5.26 20.54 13.25
N GLY A 388 5.22 19.31 12.74
CA GLY A 388 4.49 18.20 13.32
C GLY A 388 5.21 17.55 14.50
N PRO A 389 4.46 16.82 15.34
CA PRO A 389 5.00 16.14 16.52
C PRO A 389 5.71 14.82 16.21
N ALA A 390 5.87 14.45 14.92
CA ALA A 390 6.39 13.16 14.50
C ALA A 390 7.23 13.27 13.22
N PRO A 391 8.13 12.32 12.93
CA PRO A 391 8.99 12.38 11.75
C PRO A 391 8.19 12.35 10.45
N ALA A 392 8.53 13.24 9.52
CA ALA A 392 7.88 13.39 8.22
C ALA A 392 8.78 12.81 7.12
N LEU A 393 8.23 12.00 6.22
CA LEU A 393 8.96 11.70 5.00
C LEU A 393 8.84 12.88 4.04
N VAL A 394 9.99 13.33 3.56
CA VAL A 394 10.09 14.38 2.55
C VAL A 394 10.68 13.77 1.30
N HIS A 395 9.97 13.94 0.19
CA HIS A 395 10.47 13.65 -1.15
C HIS A 395 10.36 14.92 -1.96
N TYR A 396 11.49 15.43 -2.43
CA TYR A 396 11.52 16.67 -3.20
C TYR A 396 12.17 16.47 -4.57
N GLN A 397 11.66 17.25 -5.50
CA GLN A 397 12.04 17.25 -6.90
C GLN A 397 12.30 18.69 -7.30
N VAL A 398 13.52 19.01 -7.74
CA VAL A 398 13.84 20.36 -8.22
C VAL A 398 14.47 20.31 -9.59
N THR A 399 13.89 21.07 -10.53
CA THR A 399 14.43 21.26 -11.88
C THR A 399 15.42 22.44 -11.85
N PRO A 400 16.68 22.26 -12.30
CA PRO A 400 17.60 23.38 -12.44
C PRO A 400 17.05 24.46 -13.37
N LEU A 401 17.10 25.73 -12.96
CA LEU A 401 16.60 26.84 -13.79
C LEU A 401 17.64 27.15 -14.90
N GLY A 402 17.21 27.16 -16.17
CA GLY A 402 18.07 27.53 -17.31
C GLY A 402 18.69 26.37 -18.12
N ARG A 403 18.24 25.11 -17.96
CA ARG A 403 18.60 23.96 -18.82
C ARG A 403 17.43 22.98 -19.02
N ASP A 404 17.48 22.24 -20.13
CA ASP A 404 16.76 20.97 -20.35
C ASP A 404 17.57 19.79 -19.73
N GLN A 405 17.66 19.69 -18.40
CA GLN A 405 18.35 18.54 -17.77
C GLN A 405 17.64 17.98 -16.54
N THR A 406 17.99 16.71 -16.29
CA THR A 406 17.40 15.74 -15.37
C THR A 406 17.12 16.28 -13.99
N ILE A 407 15.84 16.20 -13.64
CA ILE A 407 15.29 16.21 -12.29
C ILE A 407 16.20 15.42 -11.33
N LYS A 408 16.62 16.07 -10.23
CA LYS A 408 17.26 15.37 -9.12
C LYS A 408 16.21 15.13 -8.04
N THR A 409 15.93 13.86 -7.79
CA THR A 409 15.05 13.41 -6.72
C THR A 409 15.86 13.17 -5.46
N LEU A 410 15.41 13.74 -4.35
CA LEU A 410 16.01 13.52 -3.04
C LEU A 410 14.90 13.13 -2.06
N THR A 411 15.16 12.09 -1.27
CA THR A 411 14.23 11.50 -0.30
C THR A 411 14.92 11.47 1.06
N GLY A 412 14.21 11.83 2.12
CA GLY A 412 14.70 11.76 3.49
C GLY A 412 13.58 11.81 4.52
N THR A 413 13.93 11.55 5.78
CA THR A 413 13.03 11.75 6.92
C THR A 413 13.45 13.01 7.66
N LEU A 414 12.47 13.83 8.06
CA LEU A 414 12.66 15.05 8.84
C LEU A 414 12.02 14.85 10.21
N GLU A 415 12.82 14.80 11.27
CA GLU A 415 12.37 14.64 12.65
C GLU A 415 11.46 15.80 13.10
N SER A 416 10.75 15.61 14.21
CA SER A 416 9.88 16.66 14.76
C SER A 416 10.69 17.92 15.09
N ALA A 417 10.18 19.09 14.68
CA ALA A 417 10.84 20.39 14.78
C ALA A 417 12.15 20.52 13.97
N GLU A 418 12.59 19.47 13.27
CA GLU A 418 13.78 19.51 12.42
C GLU A 418 13.51 20.35 11.18
N GLN A 419 14.57 21.03 10.73
CA GLN A 419 14.59 21.80 9.52
C GLN A 419 15.65 21.24 8.58
N THR A 420 15.32 21.13 7.30
CA THR A 420 16.24 20.74 6.25
C THR A 420 16.29 21.78 5.15
N SER A 421 17.41 21.84 4.46
CA SER A 421 17.64 22.69 3.30
C SER A 421 17.54 21.88 2.02
N VAL A 422 16.68 22.31 1.11
CA VAL A 422 16.54 21.76 -0.24
C VAL A 422 17.34 22.62 -1.21
N PRO A 423 18.51 22.17 -1.71
CA PRO A 423 19.32 22.95 -2.63
C PRO A 423 18.72 22.94 -4.03
N PHE A 424 18.77 24.09 -4.70
CA PHE A 424 18.45 24.25 -6.10
C PHE A 424 19.51 25.10 -6.82
N HIS A 425 19.58 24.91 -8.13
CA HIS A 425 20.56 25.59 -8.98
C HIS A 425 19.86 26.51 -9.98
N ALA A 426 20.39 27.71 -10.15
CA ALA A 426 19.96 28.68 -11.15
C ALA A 426 21.12 29.02 -12.08
N ILE A 427 20.96 28.76 -13.38
CA ILE A 427 22.00 28.95 -14.39
C ILE A 427 21.69 30.21 -15.19
N CYS A 428 22.60 31.17 -15.18
CA CYS A 428 22.43 32.38 -15.96
C CYS A 428 22.59 32.10 -17.47
N PRO A 429 21.62 32.48 -18.32
CA PRO A 429 21.76 32.40 -19.77
C PRO A 429 22.91 33.28 -20.28
N ALA A 430 23.29 33.07 -21.55
CA ALA A 430 24.34 33.82 -22.21
C ALA A 430 24.05 35.33 -22.30
N THR A 431 22.78 35.69 -22.41
CA THR A 431 22.34 37.08 -22.55
C THR A 431 22.09 37.70 -21.17
N PRO A 432 22.67 38.88 -20.87
CA PRO A 432 22.37 39.63 -19.66
C PRO A 432 20.88 40.00 -19.61
N GLY A 433 20.32 40.02 -18.41
CA GLY A 433 18.90 40.27 -18.21
C GLY A 433 18.43 39.87 -16.83
N THR A 434 17.24 40.33 -16.46
CA THR A 434 16.56 39.89 -15.24
C THR A 434 15.35 39.08 -15.63
N THR A 435 15.30 37.83 -15.17
CA THR A 435 14.22 36.91 -15.52
C THR A 435 13.64 36.31 -14.24
N PRO A 436 12.32 36.46 -14.00
CA PRO A 436 11.64 35.72 -12.96
C PRO A 436 11.40 34.29 -13.44
N HIS A 437 11.69 33.33 -12.56
CA HIS A 437 11.41 31.93 -12.72
C HIS A 437 10.55 31.46 -11.56
N THR A 438 9.62 30.55 -11.83
CA THR A 438 8.86 29.86 -10.79
C THR A 438 9.01 28.35 -11.00
N PHE A 439 9.23 27.63 -9.91
CA PHE A 439 9.25 26.17 -9.90
C PHE A 439 8.55 25.66 -8.64
N ASP A 440 8.05 24.43 -8.70
CA ASP A 440 7.39 23.80 -7.56
C ASP A 440 8.34 22.92 -6.78
N VAL A 441 8.34 23.08 -5.46
CA VAL A 441 8.87 22.08 -4.53
C VAL A 441 7.72 21.11 -4.23
N LEU A 442 7.87 19.88 -4.70
CA LEU A 442 6.92 18.81 -4.40
C LEU A 442 7.19 18.28 -2.99
N TYR A 443 6.13 18.02 -2.22
CA TYR A 443 6.20 17.36 -0.92
C TYR A 443 4.95 16.51 -0.69
N ALA A 444 5.00 15.57 0.22
CA ALA A 444 3.86 14.75 0.58
C ALA A 444 3.74 14.63 2.10
N GLN A 445 2.50 14.64 2.61
CA GLN A 445 2.22 14.57 4.04
C GLN A 445 1.63 13.22 4.47
N GLY A 446 1.77 12.23 3.59
CA GLY A 446 1.31 10.86 3.82
C GLY A 446 -0.17 10.62 3.57
N GLU A 447 -0.76 11.44 2.72
CA GLU A 447 -2.09 11.31 2.15
C GLU A 447 -2.03 10.56 0.82
N THR A 448 -3.16 10.07 0.30
CA THR A 448 -3.23 9.45 -1.02
C THR A 448 -4.21 10.17 -1.93
N VAL A 449 -3.91 10.18 -3.21
CA VAL A 449 -4.81 10.59 -4.28
C VAL A 449 -6.08 9.76 -4.16
N GLN A 450 -7.21 10.41 -3.93
CA GLN A 450 -8.48 9.71 -3.86
C GLN A 450 -8.93 9.30 -5.28
N GLY A 451 -9.38 8.05 -5.41
CA GLY A 451 -10.10 7.62 -6.60
C GLY A 451 -11.57 7.50 -6.36
N SER A 452 -12.32 7.67 -7.45
CA SER A 452 -13.70 7.23 -7.54
C SER A 452 -13.80 5.73 -7.24
N ASN A 453 -14.69 5.37 -6.32
CA ASN A 453 -15.10 3.97 -6.16
C ASN A 453 -15.77 3.49 -7.46
N ALA A 454 -15.39 2.29 -7.91
CA ALA A 454 -15.81 1.68 -9.17
C ALA A 454 -17.30 1.24 -9.22
N THR A 455 -18.18 1.85 -8.44
CA THR A 455 -19.62 1.58 -8.41
C THR A 455 -20.50 2.79 -8.75
N SER A 456 -19.90 3.96 -9.01
CA SER A 456 -20.64 5.17 -9.41
C SER A 456 -20.73 5.31 -10.93
N THR A 457 -21.95 5.38 -11.47
CA THR A 457 -22.25 5.60 -12.90
C THR A 457 -22.12 7.07 -13.34
N THR A 458 -21.56 7.94 -12.50
CA THR A 458 -21.29 9.34 -12.83
C THR A 458 -19.78 9.60 -12.81
N PRO A 459 -19.20 10.20 -13.87
CA PRO A 459 -17.79 10.57 -13.89
C PRO A 459 -17.58 11.76 -12.95
N GLU A 460 -17.31 11.49 -11.68
CA GLU A 460 -16.91 12.51 -10.72
C GLU A 460 -15.41 12.77 -10.80
N THR A 461 -15.09 14.06 -10.74
CA THR A 461 -13.79 14.65 -11.02
C THR A 461 -12.85 14.44 -9.83
N ILE A 462 -11.57 14.13 -10.08
CA ILE A 462 -10.51 14.11 -9.05
C ILE A 462 -10.56 15.45 -8.30
N THR A 463 -10.95 15.45 -7.02
CA THR A 463 -11.17 16.68 -6.24
C THR A 463 -9.87 17.39 -5.87
N THR A 464 -8.74 16.65 -5.78
CA THR A 464 -7.38 17.22 -5.67
C THR A 464 -6.39 16.39 -6.50
N PRO A 465 -5.91 16.90 -7.66
CA PRO A 465 -4.88 16.22 -8.43
C PRO A 465 -3.54 16.27 -7.67
N SER A 466 -2.84 15.14 -7.64
CA SER A 466 -1.44 15.13 -7.18
C SER A 466 -0.60 16.04 -8.05
N ALA A 467 0.32 16.77 -7.44
CA ALA A 467 1.32 17.56 -8.13
C ALA A 467 2.32 16.70 -8.93
N LEU A 468 2.37 15.39 -8.68
CA LEU A 468 3.10 14.45 -9.51
C LEU A 468 2.27 14.03 -10.73
N PRO A 469 2.75 14.24 -11.98
CA PRO A 469 2.04 13.82 -13.17
C PRO A 469 1.88 12.29 -13.23
N GLY A 470 0.68 11.82 -13.57
CA GLY A 470 0.39 10.39 -13.73
C GLY A 470 0.04 9.65 -12.43
N ALA A 471 -0.15 10.37 -11.31
CA ALA A 471 -0.62 9.74 -10.08
C ALA A 471 -2.03 9.15 -10.24
N HIS A 472 -2.20 7.93 -9.75
CA HIS A 472 -3.45 7.18 -9.75
C HIS A 472 -4.10 7.20 -8.36
N PRO A 473 -5.41 6.92 -8.27
CA PRO A 473 -6.07 6.58 -7.02
C PRO A 473 -5.28 5.61 -6.14
N GLY A 474 -5.03 6.00 -4.90
CA GLY A 474 -4.21 5.27 -3.94
C GLY A 474 -2.73 5.71 -3.91
N ASP A 475 -2.21 6.37 -4.95
CA ASP A 475 -0.83 6.89 -4.91
C ASP A 475 -0.68 7.99 -3.86
N LEU A 476 0.54 8.24 -3.39
CA LEU A 476 0.84 9.34 -2.48
C LEU A 476 0.40 10.68 -3.11
N LEU A 477 -0.36 11.47 -2.35
CA LEU A 477 -0.74 12.81 -2.76
C LEU A 477 0.47 13.74 -2.57
N TYR A 478 1.00 14.23 -3.69
CA TYR A 478 2.03 15.26 -3.68
C TYR A 478 1.36 16.62 -3.75
N HIS A 479 1.77 17.50 -2.85
CA HIS A 479 1.48 18.92 -2.87
C HIS A 479 2.62 19.65 -3.59
N ALA A 480 2.28 20.70 -4.33
CA ALA A 480 3.25 21.62 -4.92
C ALA A 480 3.29 22.91 -4.12
N GLN A 481 4.49 23.31 -3.69
CA GLN A 481 4.73 24.64 -3.14
C GLN A 481 5.53 25.47 -4.17
N PRO A 482 4.95 26.53 -4.75
CA PRO A 482 5.68 27.37 -5.69
C PRO A 482 6.78 28.17 -4.98
N VAL A 483 7.93 28.25 -5.64
CA VAL A 483 9.09 29.05 -5.26
C VAL A 483 9.44 29.99 -6.42
N THR A 484 9.58 31.28 -6.14
CA THR A 484 9.91 32.29 -7.14
C THR A 484 11.37 32.71 -7.00
N VAL A 485 12.09 32.73 -8.13
CA VAL A 485 13.48 33.15 -8.21
C VAL A 485 13.58 34.23 -9.27
N THR A 486 14.00 35.41 -8.88
CA THR A 486 14.41 36.45 -9.83
C THR A 486 15.91 36.31 -10.03
N LEU A 487 16.31 35.91 -11.24
CA LEU A 487 17.71 35.75 -11.61
C LEU A 487 18.13 36.95 -12.46
N THR A 488 19.07 37.73 -11.95
CA THR A 488 19.68 38.88 -12.64
C THR A 488 21.07 38.49 -13.15
N CYS A 489 21.20 38.36 -14.46
CA CYS A 489 22.47 38.09 -15.14
C CYS A 489 23.09 39.40 -15.59
N THR A 490 24.24 39.75 -15.02
CA THR A 490 24.95 41.00 -15.31
C THR A 490 26.32 40.72 -15.91
N GLU A 491 26.75 41.55 -16.88
CA GLU A 491 28.06 41.42 -17.53
C GLU A 491 29.26 41.70 -16.60
N LYS A 492 29.03 42.17 -15.37
CA LYS A 492 30.07 42.65 -14.45
C LYS A 492 30.60 41.60 -13.49
#